data_AF-A0A8T0K8X5-F1
#
_entry.id   AF-A0A8T0K8X5-F1
#
_cell.length_a   1.000
_cell.length_b   1.000
_cell.length_c   1.000
_cell.angle_alpha   90.00
_cell.angle_beta   90.00
_cell.angle_gamma   90.00
#
_symmetry.space_group_name_H-M   'P 1'
#
loop_
_entity.id
_entity.type
_entity.pdbx_description
1 polymer ?
#
loop_
_entity_poly.entity_id
_entity_poly.type
_entity_poly.pdbx_seq_one_letter_code
_entity_poly.pdbx_strand_id
1 'polypeptide(L)'
;MPTMFKSQTQMGPFKNLTYLLLPTFQDYKYYSPSNGYTTKREDLESGRYNINAASSTQTQHEESMREGQKLENHKKGKTESPRTQRNLSAWSTAVFSLLWYSMWKLLAKEWKEIDKLWRKKEMHNLAKELVFLLAEKDYSWRNTTVAWDRTVSTGRSQHEEKPKEKKSEQEEEKKQEDARKPTTYTPLLMAACNGITEIVELIIHFHPHSIEHVSEDEQNILYMAVKHRQKEIYRILKKLKMVRSLAGKIDKDNNTVLHYTAQFQGGSQPGYAMQLQEELHWFDRIEKRLPYHYTVHKNLKNQTAKELFVKKHASLLKDAREWIKETAQSCSAVAVLVATVVFAAAYTVPGGTDDDGIPRFLHHPIFLVFTIMDIVALVGSLASVIMFLSILTSPCEMWDFRKSLPRKLMAGFALLFFSMATTMLAFSATILINIKLDGNTWTSTLTYCAAFFPVCIFALVQFPLFMAIKGCTRSVIRNLKKIIPRFMLKLVKRRKKLWDI
;
A
#
# COMPACT_ATOMS: atom_id res chain seq x y z
N MET A 1 2.10 9.87 -21.42
CA MET A 1 1.93 8.40 -21.49
C MET A 1 1.11 7.87 -20.30
N PRO A 2 -0.21 8.04 -20.23
CA PRO A 2 -0.97 7.55 -19.08
C PRO A 2 -1.79 6.30 -19.45
N THR A 3 -1.63 5.23 -18.66
CA THR A 3 -2.39 3.95 -18.67
C THR A 3 -1.93 2.78 -19.55
N MET A 4 -0.78 2.85 -20.24
CA MET A 4 -0.25 1.67 -20.97
C MET A 4 0.51 0.66 -20.09
N PHE A 5 0.87 1.01 -18.86
CA PHE A 5 1.59 0.13 -17.94
C PHE A 5 0.81 -0.05 -16.64
N LYS A 6 0.92 -1.25 -16.04
CA LYS A 6 0.15 -1.63 -14.84
C LYS A 6 0.50 -0.74 -13.66
N SER A 7 1.76 -0.35 -13.50
CA SER A 7 2.18 0.52 -12.39
C SER A 7 1.52 1.92 -12.41
N GLN A 8 1.04 2.36 -13.57
CA GLN A 8 0.34 3.64 -13.74
C GLN A 8 -1.19 3.52 -13.56
N THR A 9 -1.73 2.31 -13.56
CA THR A 9 -3.17 2.10 -13.42
C THR A 9 -3.56 1.93 -11.96
N GLN A 10 -4.19 2.95 -11.38
CA GLN A 10 -4.87 2.81 -10.09
C GLN A 10 -6.14 1.99 -10.28
N MET A 11 -6.14 0.76 -9.77
CA MET A 11 -7.30 -0.13 -9.76
C MET A 11 -7.78 -0.35 -8.32
N GLY A 12 -9.09 -0.31 -8.09
CA GLY A 12 -9.68 -0.68 -6.80
C GLY A 12 -9.36 -2.13 -6.42
N PRO A 13 -9.51 -2.52 -5.14
CA PRO A 13 -9.09 -3.83 -4.65
C PRO A 13 -9.71 -5.00 -5.42
N PHE A 14 -11.01 -4.91 -5.74
CA PHE A 14 -11.71 -5.91 -6.55
C PHE A 14 -11.15 -6.00 -7.98
N LYS A 15 -10.93 -4.87 -8.65
CA LYS A 15 -10.38 -4.81 -10.01
C LYS A 15 -8.93 -5.33 -10.08
N ASN A 16 -8.14 -5.12 -9.02
CA ASN A 16 -6.79 -5.68 -8.93
C ASN A 16 -6.79 -7.20 -8.77
N LEU A 17 -7.71 -7.73 -7.96
CA LEU A 17 -7.85 -9.18 -7.78
C LEU A 17 -8.27 -9.85 -9.09
N THR A 18 -9.29 -9.30 -9.75
CA THR A 18 -9.74 -9.83 -11.05
C THR A 18 -8.62 -9.72 -12.08
N TYR A 19 -7.91 -8.59 -12.17
CA TYR A 19 -6.76 -8.42 -13.06
C TYR A 19 -5.68 -9.50 -12.88
N LEU A 20 -5.42 -9.93 -11.65
CA LEU A 20 -4.47 -11.00 -11.35
C LEU A 20 -4.94 -12.37 -11.86
N LEU A 21 -6.25 -12.64 -11.77
CA LEU A 21 -6.85 -13.93 -12.16
C LEU A 21 -7.11 -14.06 -13.67
N LEU A 22 -7.19 -12.95 -14.40
CA LEU A 22 -7.37 -12.99 -15.85
C LEU A 22 -6.21 -13.76 -16.53
N PRO A 23 -6.47 -14.60 -17.54
CA PRO A 23 -5.41 -15.29 -18.27
C PRO A 23 -4.55 -14.32 -19.11
N THR A 24 -3.28 -14.66 -19.36
CA THR A 24 -2.38 -13.88 -20.22
C THR A 24 -2.23 -14.51 -21.60
N PHE A 25 -2.18 -13.71 -22.66
CA PHE A 25 -2.08 -14.20 -24.04
C PHE A 25 -0.79 -15.00 -24.32
N GLN A 26 0.28 -14.79 -23.55
CA GLN A 26 1.51 -15.59 -23.65
C GLN A 26 1.31 -17.07 -23.27
N ASP A 27 0.26 -17.41 -22.51
CA ASP A 27 -0.14 -18.80 -22.26
C ASP A 27 -0.74 -19.48 -23.51
N TYR A 28 -1.08 -18.73 -24.56
CA TYR A 28 -1.61 -19.28 -25.82
C TYR A 28 -0.49 -19.69 -26.79
N LYS A 29 0.61 -18.92 -26.85
CA LYS A 29 1.70 -19.16 -27.81
C LYS A 29 2.58 -20.37 -27.45
N TYR A 30 2.61 -20.77 -26.18
CA TYR A 30 3.39 -21.91 -25.70
C TYR A 30 2.66 -23.26 -25.81
N TYR A 31 1.34 -23.24 -25.98
CA TYR A 31 0.49 -24.45 -25.93
C TYR A 31 -0.28 -24.74 -27.22
N SER A 32 -0.18 -23.88 -28.25
CA SER A 32 -0.63 -24.26 -29.60
C SER A 32 0.39 -25.23 -30.19
N PRO A 33 0.02 -26.47 -30.54
CA PRO A 33 0.85 -27.30 -31.40
C PRO A 33 1.08 -26.52 -32.69
N SER A 34 2.34 -26.35 -33.07
CA SER A 34 2.70 -25.81 -34.37
C SER A 34 2.18 -26.77 -35.45
N ASN A 35 1.02 -26.47 -36.04
CA ASN A 35 0.77 -26.94 -37.39
C ASN A 35 1.71 -26.15 -38.30
N GLY A 36 2.74 -26.84 -38.77
CA GLY A 36 3.80 -26.29 -39.58
C GLY A 36 3.24 -25.69 -40.87
N TYR A 37 3.37 -24.37 -40.99
CA TYR A 37 3.65 -23.73 -42.25
C TYR A 37 4.72 -22.67 -41.98
N THR A 38 5.94 -23.00 -42.42
CA THR A 38 7.05 -22.08 -42.55
C THR A 38 6.71 -21.05 -43.63
N THR A 39 6.30 -19.84 -43.25
CA THR A 39 6.33 -18.72 -44.18
C THR A 39 7.73 -18.11 -44.09
N LYS A 40 8.52 -18.39 -45.13
CA LYS A 40 9.89 -17.95 -45.33
C LYS A 40 10.00 -16.42 -45.23
N ARG A 41 10.99 -15.95 -44.49
CA ARG A 41 11.71 -14.70 -44.75
C ARG A 41 12.57 -14.95 -45.98
N GLU A 42 12.10 -14.57 -47.15
CA GLU A 42 12.88 -14.45 -48.40
C GLU A 42 11.84 -14.08 -49.48
N ASP A 43 11.52 -12.79 -49.60
CA ASP A 43 10.74 -12.22 -50.73
C ASP A 43 10.91 -10.68 -50.76
N LEU A 44 12.18 -10.22 -50.70
CA LEU A 44 12.54 -8.85 -51.10
C LEU A 44 13.67 -8.83 -52.14
N GLU A 45 14.08 -9.99 -52.66
CA GLU A 45 15.11 -10.07 -53.69
C GLU A 45 14.75 -11.09 -54.77
N SER A 46 14.87 -10.62 -56.02
CA SER A 46 14.88 -11.36 -57.28
C SER A 46 13.54 -11.70 -57.93
N GLY A 47 13.32 -11.05 -59.07
CA GLY A 47 12.33 -11.48 -60.07
C GLY A 47 12.95 -12.40 -61.12
N ARG A 48 12.07 -13.21 -61.75
CA ARG A 48 12.01 -13.60 -63.18
C ARG A 48 11.58 -15.06 -63.37
N TYR A 49 10.54 -15.19 -64.21
CA TYR A 49 10.28 -16.19 -65.25
C TYR A 49 10.22 -17.70 -64.91
N ASN A 50 8.98 -18.18 -64.83
CA ASN A 50 8.30 -19.07 -65.79
C ASN A 50 8.46 -20.62 -65.77
N ILE A 51 7.29 -21.25 -66.00
CA ILE A 51 6.97 -22.44 -66.82
C ILE A 51 6.76 -23.81 -66.13
N ASN A 52 5.46 -24.18 -66.12
CA ASN A 52 4.80 -25.45 -66.45
C ASN A 52 5.00 -26.74 -65.63
N ALA A 53 3.85 -27.33 -65.24
CA ALA A 53 3.36 -28.70 -65.51
C ALA A 53 2.61 -29.23 -64.27
N ALA A 54 1.27 -29.21 -64.24
CA ALA A 54 0.36 -30.23 -64.80
C ALA A 54 0.40 -31.61 -64.10
N SER A 55 -0.74 -31.92 -63.47
CA SER A 55 -1.41 -33.23 -63.42
C SER A 55 -0.84 -34.30 -62.46
N SER A 56 -1.62 -35.16 -61.79
CA SER A 56 -3.06 -35.39 -61.65
C SER A 56 -3.25 -36.52 -60.61
N THR A 57 -4.46 -36.64 -60.02
CA THR A 57 -5.21 -37.89 -59.69
C THR A 57 -4.53 -39.03 -58.89
N GLN A 58 -5.14 -39.82 -58.00
CA GLN A 58 -6.49 -40.02 -57.46
C GLN A 58 -6.43 -41.31 -56.60
N THR A 59 -7.31 -41.45 -55.59
CA THR A 59 -7.90 -42.71 -55.01
C THR A 59 -6.98 -43.78 -54.38
N GLN A 60 -7.39 -44.66 -53.46
CA GLN A 60 -8.41 -44.83 -52.40
C GLN A 60 -8.29 -46.31 -51.96
N HIS A 61 -8.47 -46.63 -50.66
CA HIS A 61 -8.96 -47.91 -50.08
C HIS A 61 -8.16 -49.22 -50.40
N GLU A 62 -8.09 -50.29 -49.60
CA GLU A 62 -8.99 -50.88 -48.60
C GLU A 62 -8.26 -52.02 -47.82
N GLU A 63 -8.82 -52.37 -46.65
CA GLU A 63 -8.81 -53.69 -45.93
C GLU A 63 -7.49 -54.40 -45.54
N SER A 64 -7.18 -54.68 -44.27
CA SER A 64 -7.87 -55.46 -43.21
C SER A 64 -7.66 -56.99 -43.31
N MET A 65 -7.05 -57.52 -42.24
CA MET A 65 -7.16 -58.89 -41.70
C MET A 65 -6.45 -60.05 -42.41
N ARG A 66 -5.32 -60.48 -41.83
CA ARG A 66 -5.13 -61.88 -41.38
C ARG A 66 -3.92 -61.99 -40.45
N GLU A 67 -4.19 -62.61 -39.30
CA GLU A 67 -3.37 -63.62 -38.60
C GLU A 67 -1.84 -63.39 -38.57
N GLY A 68 -1.20 -63.29 -37.42
CA GLY A 68 -1.43 -64.12 -36.26
C GLY A 68 -0.06 -64.58 -35.76
N GLN A 69 0.15 -64.41 -34.46
CA GLN A 69 1.12 -65.15 -33.65
C GLN A 69 2.57 -65.18 -34.14
N LYS A 70 3.42 -64.33 -33.55
CA LYS A 70 4.75 -64.77 -33.13
C LYS A 70 5.33 -63.86 -32.04
N LEU A 71 5.82 -64.54 -30.99
CA LEU A 71 6.66 -64.09 -29.89
C LEU A 71 6.02 -63.33 -28.73
N GLU A 72 5.36 -64.10 -27.85
CA GLU A 72 5.74 -64.05 -26.43
C GLU A 72 7.12 -64.69 -26.28
N ASN A 73 8.10 -63.90 -25.84
CA ASN A 73 8.99 -64.25 -24.71
C ASN A 73 10.15 -63.25 -24.64
N HIS A 74 9.98 -62.18 -23.84
CA HIS A 74 11.01 -61.78 -22.88
C HIS A 74 10.37 -61.00 -21.73
N LYS A 75 10.47 -61.60 -20.54
CA LYS A 75 9.96 -61.07 -19.27
C LYS A 75 10.75 -59.85 -18.80
N LYS A 76 9.97 -58.90 -18.30
CA LYS A 76 10.14 -58.03 -17.11
C LYS A 76 11.26 -56.99 -17.10
N GLY A 77 10.80 -55.73 -17.06
CA GLY A 77 11.56 -54.58 -16.56
C GLY A 77 10.96 -53.23 -16.99
N LYS A 78 9.68 -52.96 -16.70
CA LYS A 78 9.12 -51.60 -16.90
C LYS A 78 9.52 -50.72 -15.72
N THR A 79 10.73 -50.16 -15.80
CA THR A 79 11.03 -48.86 -15.18
C THR A 79 10.31 -47.80 -15.99
N GLU A 80 9.31 -47.15 -15.39
CA GLU A 80 8.65 -46.00 -16.00
C GLU A 80 9.68 -44.89 -16.27
N SER A 81 9.75 -44.48 -17.53
CA SER A 81 10.60 -43.39 -17.99
C SER A 81 10.13 -42.05 -17.40
N PRO A 82 11.01 -41.20 -16.84
CA PRO A 82 10.67 -39.87 -16.32
C PRO A 82 10.11 -38.90 -17.38
N ARG A 83 10.13 -39.28 -18.67
CA ARG A 83 9.61 -38.46 -19.78
C ARG A 83 8.10 -38.57 -19.94
N THR A 84 7.50 -39.72 -19.63
CA THR A 84 6.06 -39.95 -19.87
C THR A 84 5.19 -39.22 -18.85
N GLN A 85 5.65 -39.14 -17.60
CA GLN A 85 4.94 -38.45 -16.51
C GLN A 85 4.96 -36.92 -16.67
N ARG A 86 6.04 -36.34 -17.21
CA ARG A 86 6.11 -34.90 -17.57
C ARG A 86 5.14 -34.52 -18.68
N ASN A 87 4.96 -35.40 -19.67
CA ASN A 87 4.07 -35.13 -20.80
C ASN A 87 2.59 -35.22 -20.41
N LEU A 88 2.20 -36.16 -19.54
CA LEU A 88 0.83 -36.22 -19.00
C LEU A 88 0.50 -35.02 -18.09
N SER A 89 1.43 -34.57 -17.25
CA SER A 89 1.23 -33.35 -16.46
C SER A 89 1.11 -32.12 -17.35
N ALA A 90 1.94 -31.99 -18.38
CA ALA A 90 1.92 -30.87 -19.32
C ALA A 90 0.62 -30.82 -20.15
N TRP A 91 0.11 -31.98 -20.57
CA TRP A 91 -1.19 -32.08 -21.25
C TRP A 91 -2.35 -31.68 -20.34
N SER A 92 -2.36 -32.15 -19.09
CA SER A 92 -3.40 -31.77 -18.12
C SER A 92 -3.40 -30.26 -17.81
N THR A 93 -2.23 -29.63 -17.74
CA THR A 93 -2.11 -28.18 -17.55
C THR A 93 -2.54 -27.38 -18.77
N ALA A 94 -2.32 -27.90 -19.98
CA ALA A 94 -2.74 -27.27 -21.23
C ALA A 94 -4.27 -27.30 -21.43
N VAL A 95 -4.90 -28.45 -21.10
CA VAL A 95 -6.36 -28.57 -21.15
C VAL A 95 -7.01 -27.68 -20.10
N PHE A 96 -6.43 -27.61 -18.90
CA PHE A 96 -6.90 -26.71 -17.84
C PHE A 96 -6.77 -25.23 -18.23
N SER A 97 -5.66 -24.82 -18.87
CA SER A 97 -5.48 -23.43 -19.32
C SER A 97 -6.45 -23.04 -20.45
N LEU A 98 -6.76 -23.97 -21.36
CA LEU A 98 -7.77 -23.79 -22.41
C LEU A 98 -9.18 -23.64 -21.83
N LEU A 99 -9.56 -24.52 -20.89
CA LEU A 99 -10.85 -24.44 -20.19
C LEU A 99 -10.97 -23.14 -19.38
N TRP A 100 -9.90 -22.77 -18.67
CA TRP A 100 -9.83 -21.52 -17.90
C TRP A 100 -9.99 -20.28 -18.79
N TYR A 101 -9.27 -20.23 -19.92
CA TYR A 101 -9.38 -19.13 -20.89
C TYR A 101 -10.78 -19.04 -21.49
N SER A 102 -11.38 -20.17 -21.87
CA SER A 102 -12.74 -20.25 -22.42
C SER A 102 -13.78 -19.73 -21.43
N MET A 103 -13.68 -20.13 -20.16
CA MET A 103 -14.54 -19.67 -19.07
C MET A 103 -14.46 -18.15 -18.90
N TRP A 104 -13.25 -17.59 -18.84
CA TRP A 104 -13.10 -16.13 -18.74
C TRP A 104 -13.63 -15.42 -19.98
N LYS A 105 -13.44 -15.98 -21.19
CA LYS A 105 -13.93 -15.39 -22.45
C LYS A 105 -15.46 -15.28 -22.46
N LEU A 106 -16.15 -16.28 -21.92
CA LEU A 106 -17.60 -16.24 -21.70
C LEU A 106 -17.97 -15.13 -20.70
N LEU A 107 -17.29 -15.06 -19.56
CA LEU A 107 -17.51 -14.01 -18.56
C LEU A 107 -17.27 -12.59 -19.10
N ALA A 108 -16.26 -12.40 -19.94
CA ALA A 108 -15.97 -11.11 -20.58
C ALA A 108 -17.05 -10.69 -21.59
N LYS A 109 -17.68 -11.67 -22.27
CA LYS A 109 -18.80 -11.42 -23.19
C LYS A 109 -20.04 -10.90 -22.44
N GLU A 110 -20.29 -11.41 -21.24
CA GLU A 110 -21.43 -10.98 -20.42
C GLU A 110 -21.15 -9.71 -19.61
N TRP A 111 -19.91 -9.52 -19.13
CA TRP A 111 -19.54 -8.40 -18.26
C TRP A 111 -18.60 -7.40 -18.94
N LYS A 112 -19.16 -6.30 -19.45
CA LYS A 112 -18.42 -5.22 -20.13
C LYS A 112 -17.22 -4.66 -19.34
N GLU A 113 -17.30 -4.62 -18.01
CA GLU A 113 -16.18 -4.15 -17.17
C GLU A 113 -15.01 -5.14 -17.12
N ILE A 114 -15.26 -6.45 -17.26
CA ILE A 114 -14.21 -7.49 -17.34
C ILE A 114 -13.53 -7.42 -18.71
N ASP A 115 -14.29 -7.26 -19.81
CA ASP A 115 -13.73 -7.08 -21.15
C ASP A 115 -12.77 -5.87 -21.23
N LYS A 116 -13.20 -4.71 -20.71
CA LYS A 116 -12.33 -3.51 -20.64
C LYS A 116 -11.06 -3.78 -19.84
N LEU A 117 -11.17 -4.54 -18.74
CA LEU A 117 -10.04 -4.86 -17.88
C LEU A 117 -9.10 -5.88 -18.54
N TRP A 118 -9.62 -6.82 -19.33
CA TRP A 118 -8.85 -7.76 -20.13
C TRP A 118 -8.08 -7.05 -21.24
N ARG A 119 -8.74 -6.19 -22.03
CA ARG A 119 -8.05 -5.40 -23.06
C ARG A 119 -6.95 -4.52 -22.49
N LYS A 120 -7.17 -3.92 -21.30
CA LYS A 120 -6.10 -3.21 -20.59
C LYS A 120 -4.94 -4.13 -20.23
N LYS A 121 -5.20 -5.34 -19.73
CA LYS A 121 -4.16 -6.33 -19.40
C LYS A 121 -3.36 -6.74 -20.64
N GLU A 122 -4.04 -6.95 -21.76
CA GLU A 122 -3.41 -7.29 -23.04
C GLU A 122 -2.51 -6.15 -23.53
N MET A 123 -3.00 -4.91 -23.53
CA MET A 123 -2.18 -3.75 -23.88
C MET A 123 -0.96 -3.60 -22.96
N HIS A 124 -1.09 -3.86 -21.65
CA HIS A 124 0.05 -3.83 -20.73
C HIS A 124 1.13 -4.87 -21.10
N ASN A 125 0.71 -6.07 -21.51
CA ASN A 125 1.64 -7.12 -21.89
C ASN A 125 2.33 -6.80 -23.23
N LEU A 126 1.59 -6.34 -24.23
CA LEU A 126 2.14 -5.89 -25.51
C LEU A 126 3.12 -4.73 -25.32
N ALA A 127 2.77 -3.76 -24.48
CA ALA A 127 3.66 -2.66 -24.13
C ALA A 127 4.94 -3.16 -23.44
N LYS A 128 4.85 -4.16 -22.56
CA LYS A 128 6.03 -4.77 -21.92
C LYS A 128 6.92 -5.50 -22.93
N GLU A 129 6.34 -6.24 -23.88
CA GLU A 129 7.09 -6.94 -24.94
C GLU A 129 7.76 -5.94 -25.89
N LEU A 130 7.07 -4.86 -26.26
CA LEU A 130 7.65 -3.78 -27.04
C LEU A 130 8.82 -3.12 -26.31
N VAL A 131 8.66 -2.81 -25.02
CA VAL A 131 9.74 -2.24 -24.20
C VAL A 131 10.91 -3.20 -24.09
N PHE A 132 10.68 -4.51 -23.96
CA PHE A 132 11.75 -5.50 -23.93
C PHE A 132 12.62 -5.43 -25.19
N LEU A 133 12.00 -5.38 -26.38
CA LEU A 133 12.71 -5.26 -27.65
C LEU A 133 13.45 -3.93 -27.82
N LEU A 134 12.87 -2.84 -27.31
CA LEU A 134 13.47 -1.51 -27.39
C LEU A 134 14.61 -1.33 -26.38
N ALA A 135 14.45 -1.83 -25.16
CA ALA A 135 15.44 -1.70 -24.09
C ALA A 135 16.74 -2.44 -24.40
N GLU A 136 16.67 -3.57 -25.11
CA GLU A 136 17.85 -4.30 -25.58
C GLU A 136 18.71 -3.49 -26.56
N LYS A 137 18.09 -2.60 -27.32
CA LYS A 137 18.74 -1.75 -28.33
C LYS A 137 18.98 -0.32 -27.87
N ASP A 138 18.63 0.01 -26.62
CA ASP A 138 18.70 1.38 -26.10
C ASP A 138 20.09 1.69 -25.49
N TYR A 139 20.94 2.30 -26.31
CA TYR A 139 22.24 2.82 -25.87
C TYR A 139 22.21 4.31 -25.56
N SER A 140 21.03 4.92 -25.38
CA SER A 140 20.91 6.36 -25.07
C SER A 140 21.72 6.78 -23.84
N TRP A 141 21.87 5.89 -22.85
CA TRP A 141 22.69 6.10 -21.65
C TRP A 141 24.20 6.27 -21.93
N ARG A 142 24.70 5.88 -23.11
CA ARG A 142 26.12 6.06 -23.48
C ARG A 142 26.45 7.47 -23.94
N ASN A 143 25.46 8.17 -24.52
CA ASN A 143 25.66 9.51 -25.08
C ASN A 143 25.51 10.62 -24.03
N THR A 144 25.28 10.24 -22.80
CA THR A 144 24.95 11.15 -21.72
C THR A 144 26.10 11.33 -20.75
N THR A 145 26.16 12.51 -20.13
CA THR A 145 27.21 12.87 -19.19
C THR A 145 27.18 11.99 -17.95
N VAL A 146 28.29 11.32 -17.67
CA VAL A 146 28.53 10.72 -16.35
C VAL A 146 28.70 11.85 -15.35
N ALA A 147 28.05 11.74 -14.20
CA ALA A 147 28.14 12.75 -13.15
C ALA A 147 29.60 12.94 -12.71
N TRP A 148 30.02 14.19 -12.54
CA TRP A 148 31.24 14.49 -11.78
C TRP A 148 31.07 13.99 -10.34
N ASP A 149 32.14 13.50 -9.70
CA ASP A 149 32.13 13.00 -8.32
C ASP A 149 32.02 14.16 -7.29
N ARG A 150 30.96 14.97 -7.42
CA ARG A 150 30.58 15.97 -6.42
C ARG A 150 29.93 15.26 -5.25
N THR A 151 30.71 15.03 -4.21
CA THR A 151 30.28 14.42 -2.95
C THR A 151 30.41 15.44 -1.81
N VAL A 152 29.68 15.20 -0.71
CA VAL A 152 29.76 16.10 0.46
C VAL A 152 31.13 15.89 1.12
N SER A 153 32.05 16.83 0.93
CA SER A 153 33.37 16.78 1.57
C SER A 153 33.27 17.22 3.03
N THR A 154 33.88 16.46 3.94
CA THR A 154 34.00 16.80 5.36
C THR A 154 35.29 17.58 5.67
N GLY A 155 36.11 17.87 4.65
CA GLY A 155 37.33 18.66 4.78
C GLY A 155 37.04 20.16 4.88
N ARG A 156 37.76 20.84 5.78
CA ARG A 156 37.73 22.30 5.97
C ARG A 156 38.24 22.98 4.70
N SER A 157 37.37 23.18 3.71
CA SER A 157 37.62 24.09 2.60
C SER A 157 37.55 25.51 3.17
N GLN A 158 38.70 26.17 3.26
CA GLN A 158 38.75 27.63 3.30
C GLN A 158 38.19 28.11 1.98
N HIS A 159 36.91 28.45 1.95
CA HIS A 159 36.37 29.28 0.89
C HIS A 159 36.79 30.71 1.20
N GLU A 160 37.82 31.21 0.51
CA GLU A 160 38.00 32.64 0.32
C GLU A 160 36.73 33.19 -0.34
N GLU A 161 35.97 33.96 0.43
CA GLU A 161 34.82 34.70 -0.04
C GLU A 161 35.30 35.80 -1.00
N LYS A 162 35.06 35.62 -2.31
CA LYS A 162 34.90 36.78 -3.20
C LYS A 162 33.42 37.18 -3.18
N PRO A 163 33.09 38.43 -2.81
CA PRO A 163 31.71 38.87 -2.75
C PRO A 163 31.12 38.94 -4.16
N LYS A 164 30.01 38.25 -4.40
CA LYS A 164 29.13 38.53 -5.54
C LYS A 164 27.88 39.24 -5.02
N GLU A 165 27.64 40.39 -5.65
CA GLU A 165 26.60 41.37 -5.35
C GLU A 165 25.20 40.76 -5.22
N LYS A 166 24.41 41.36 -4.32
CA LYS A 166 22.99 41.06 -4.11
C LYS A 166 22.23 41.25 -5.42
N LYS A 167 21.75 40.15 -6.01
CA LYS A 167 20.69 40.21 -7.01
C LYS A 167 19.32 40.16 -6.36
N SER A 168 18.48 41.10 -6.79
CA SER A 168 17.15 41.43 -6.30
C SER A 168 16.11 40.33 -6.54
N GLU A 169 15.01 40.42 -5.79
CA GLU A 169 13.86 39.51 -5.73
C GLU A 169 13.13 39.25 -7.07
N GLN A 170 13.58 39.85 -8.17
CA GLN A 170 13.07 39.61 -9.53
C GLN A 170 13.63 38.34 -10.21
N GLU A 171 14.66 37.67 -9.66
CA GLU A 171 15.13 36.38 -10.17
C GLU A 171 14.29 35.17 -9.71
N GLU A 172 13.42 35.31 -8.68
CA GLU A 172 12.53 34.23 -8.26
C GLU A 172 11.28 34.08 -9.16
N GLU A 173 10.83 35.16 -9.81
CA GLU A 173 9.75 35.10 -10.82
C GLU A 173 10.22 34.54 -12.16
N LYS A 174 11.49 34.78 -12.56
CA LYS A 174 12.06 34.19 -13.79
C LYS A 174 12.21 32.67 -13.76
N LYS A 175 12.19 32.02 -12.58
CA LYS A 175 12.24 30.55 -12.47
C LYS A 175 10.90 29.86 -12.73
N GLN A 176 9.77 30.57 -12.76
CA GLN A 176 8.49 30.00 -13.18
C GLN A 176 8.33 30.00 -14.70
N GLU A 177 9.04 30.88 -15.42
CA GLU A 177 8.97 30.99 -16.88
C GLU A 177 9.90 30.00 -17.62
N ASP A 178 10.92 29.47 -16.94
CA ASP A 178 11.85 28.44 -17.47
C ASP A 178 11.25 27.01 -17.51
N ALA A 179 9.94 26.85 -17.22
CA ALA A 179 9.23 25.58 -17.24
C ALA A 179 9.00 24.96 -18.65
N ARG A 180 9.66 25.49 -19.70
CA ARG A 180 9.46 25.07 -21.10
C ARG A 180 10.75 24.84 -21.90
N LYS A 181 11.83 24.42 -21.27
CA LYS A 181 12.85 23.62 -21.97
C LYS A 181 12.60 22.14 -21.67
N PRO A 182 12.36 21.28 -22.68
CA PRO A 182 12.23 19.85 -22.44
C PRO A 182 13.59 19.35 -21.93
N THR A 183 13.68 19.09 -20.62
CA THR A 183 14.85 18.48 -20.03
C THR A 183 15.03 17.10 -20.66
N THR A 184 16.22 16.85 -21.23
CA THR A 184 16.51 15.59 -21.93
C THR A 184 16.73 14.48 -20.91
N TYR A 185 15.66 13.98 -20.30
CA TYR A 185 15.75 12.81 -19.42
C TYR A 185 16.00 11.56 -20.26
N THR A 186 16.94 10.72 -19.82
CA THR A 186 17.06 9.37 -20.38
C THR A 186 15.76 8.59 -20.17
N PRO A 187 15.48 7.58 -21.02
CA PRO A 187 14.30 6.72 -20.87
C PRO A 187 14.18 6.15 -19.46
N LEU A 188 15.29 5.79 -18.82
CA LEU A 188 15.34 5.33 -17.43
C LEU A 188 14.86 6.39 -16.43
N LEU A 189 15.39 7.62 -16.50
CA LEU A 189 15.00 8.70 -15.59
C LEU A 189 13.55 9.09 -15.81
N MET A 190 13.08 9.14 -17.06
CA MET A 190 11.69 9.44 -17.40
C MET A 190 10.74 8.35 -16.87
N ALA A 191 11.09 7.08 -17.02
CA ALA A 191 10.34 5.98 -16.43
C ALA A 191 10.29 6.08 -14.90
N ALA A 192 11.41 6.44 -14.27
CA ALA A 192 11.49 6.63 -12.83
C ALA A 192 10.66 7.84 -12.34
N CYS A 193 10.61 8.96 -13.07
CA CYS A 193 9.75 10.11 -12.73
C CYS A 193 8.28 9.71 -12.71
N ASN A 194 7.85 8.99 -13.75
CA ASN A 194 6.46 8.57 -13.88
C ASN A 194 6.11 7.42 -12.93
N GLY A 195 7.08 6.62 -12.48
CA GLY A 195 6.83 5.45 -11.64
C GLY A 195 6.52 4.19 -12.44
N ILE A 196 7.07 4.08 -13.66
CA ILE A 196 6.89 2.91 -14.52
C ILE A 196 7.91 1.83 -14.14
N THR A 197 7.52 0.97 -13.19
CA THR A 197 8.40 -0.04 -12.61
C THR A 197 8.88 -1.05 -13.64
N GLU A 198 8.03 -1.41 -14.59
CA GLU A 198 8.27 -2.42 -15.62
C GLU A 198 9.39 -1.99 -16.56
N ILE A 199 9.39 -0.73 -16.97
CA ILE A 199 10.46 -0.16 -17.81
C ILE A 199 11.77 -0.08 -17.01
N VAL A 200 11.70 0.40 -15.76
CA VAL A 200 12.89 0.55 -14.92
C VAL A 200 13.56 -0.79 -14.65
N GLU A 201 12.80 -1.85 -14.33
CA GLU A 201 13.35 -3.19 -14.13
C GLU A 201 13.98 -3.76 -15.40
N LEU A 202 13.33 -3.58 -16.56
CA LEU A 202 13.85 -4.07 -17.84
C LEU A 202 15.14 -3.36 -18.26
N ILE A 203 15.18 -2.03 -18.18
CA ILE A 203 16.39 -1.26 -18.54
C ILE A 203 17.55 -1.61 -17.61
N ILE A 204 17.31 -1.72 -16.30
CA ILE A 204 18.36 -2.11 -15.34
C ILE A 204 18.87 -3.53 -15.61
N HIS A 205 17.99 -4.44 -16.05
CA HIS A 205 18.37 -5.82 -16.37
C HIS A 205 19.32 -5.89 -17.58
N PHE A 206 19.01 -5.18 -18.67
CA PHE A 206 19.83 -5.18 -19.88
C PHE A 206 21.08 -4.29 -19.76
N HIS A 207 20.94 -3.15 -19.09
CA HIS A 207 21.99 -2.14 -18.99
C HIS A 207 22.18 -1.68 -17.53
N PRO A 208 22.83 -2.49 -16.68
CA PRO A 208 23.04 -2.15 -15.26
C PRO A 208 23.77 -0.82 -15.03
N HIS A 209 24.69 -0.46 -15.92
CA HIS A 209 25.47 0.78 -15.86
C HIS A 209 24.62 2.05 -16.01
N SER A 210 23.43 1.95 -16.61
CA SER A 210 22.50 3.08 -16.77
C SER A 210 22.06 3.70 -15.43
N ILE A 211 22.20 2.99 -14.31
CA ILE A 211 21.83 3.46 -12.97
C ILE A 211 22.68 4.68 -12.52
N GLU A 212 23.95 4.74 -12.95
CA GLU A 212 24.87 5.79 -12.51
C GLU A 212 24.69 7.12 -13.25
N HIS A 213 23.92 7.07 -14.34
CA HIS A 213 23.56 8.20 -15.17
C HIS A 213 22.84 9.29 -14.38
N VAL A 214 23.13 10.54 -14.75
CA VAL A 214 22.49 11.73 -14.18
C VAL A 214 21.88 12.60 -15.26
N SER A 215 20.76 13.23 -14.92
CA SER A 215 20.17 14.29 -15.74
C SER A 215 21.16 15.44 -15.95
N GLU A 216 20.83 16.36 -16.86
CA GLU A 216 21.51 17.64 -17.01
C GLU A 216 21.67 18.34 -15.65
N ASP A 217 20.73 18.22 -14.72
CA ASP A 217 20.81 18.80 -13.36
C ASP A 217 21.70 18.02 -12.37
N GLU A 218 22.45 17.03 -12.84
CA GLU A 218 23.23 16.07 -12.03
C GLU A 218 22.38 15.19 -11.10
N GLN A 219 21.09 15.07 -11.39
CA GLN A 219 20.13 14.27 -10.63
C GLN A 219 20.08 12.83 -11.16
N ASN A 220 20.33 11.86 -10.29
CA ASN A 220 20.24 10.43 -10.64
C ASN A 220 18.82 9.85 -10.47
N ILE A 221 18.67 8.56 -10.74
CA ILE A 221 17.39 7.83 -10.62
C ILE A 221 16.78 7.90 -9.21
N LEU A 222 17.59 7.97 -8.15
CA LEU A 222 17.10 8.11 -6.78
C LEU A 222 16.47 9.49 -6.56
N TYR A 223 17.06 10.55 -7.12
CA TYR A 223 16.47 11.89 -7.08
C TYR A 223 15.10 11.90 -7.74
N MET A 224 14.97 11.31 -8.94
CA MET A 224 13.68 11.21 -9.65
C MET A 224 12.62 10.48 -8.81
N ALA A 225 13.00 9.33 -8.23
CA ALA A 225 12.11 8.55 -7.39
C ALA A 225 11.68 9.30 -6.13
N VAL A 226 12.58 10.09 -5.53
CA VAL A 226 12.30 10.87 -4.32
C VAL A 226 11.45 12.10 -4.62
N LYS A 227 11.83 12.87 -5.64
CA LYS A 227 11.14 14.09 -6.09
C LYS A 227 9.69 13.81 -6.47
N HIS A 228 9.44 12.73 -7.20
CA HIS A 228 8.10 12.34 -7.67
C HIS A 228 7.38 11.32 -6.78
N ARG A 229 7.86 11.08 -5.55
CA ARG A 229 7.21 10.17 -4.56
C ARG A 229 6.98 8.73 -5.06
N GLN A 230 7.86 8.23 -5.92
CA GLN A 230 7.76 6.90 -6.51
C GLN A 230 8.31 5.83 -5.57
N LYS A 231 7.46 5.43 -4.61
CA LYS A 231 7.79 4.46 -3.55
C LYS A 231 8.20 3.09 -4.09
N GLU A 232 7.63 2.64 -5.20
CA GLU A 232 7.96 1.33 -5.79
C GLU A 232 9.33 1.33 -6.47
N ILE A 233 9.67 2.40 -7.19
CA ILE A 233 11.02 2.60 -7.73
C ILE A 233 12.05 2.64 -6.60
N TYR A 234 11.77 3.36 -5.52
CA TYR A 234 12.63 3.35 -4.33
C TYR A 234 12.79 1.94 -3.71
N ARG A 235 11.73 1.11 -3.72
CA ARG A 235 11.81 -0.30 -3.27
C ARG A 235 12.73 -1.13 -4.16
N ILE A 236 12.67 -0.96 -5.48
CA ILE A 236 13.56 -1.62 -6.44
C ILE A 236 15.02 -1.24 -6.15
N LEU A 237 15.32 0.06 -6.08
CA LEU A 237 16.67 0.55 -5.77
C LEU A 237 17.20 0.04 -4.42
N LYS A 238 16.30 -0.08 -3.43
CA LYS A 238 16.63 -0.66 -2.12
C LYS A 238 16.97 -2.14 -2.20
N LYS A 239 16.23 -2.93 -3.00
CA LYS A 239 16.53 -4.37 -3.21
C LYS A 239 17.91 -4.54 -3.86
N LEU A 240 18.24 -3.68 -4.80
CA LEU A 240 19.54 -3.64 -5.48
C LEU A 240 20.68 -3.09 -4.62
N LYS A 241 20.42 -2.64 -3.39
CA LYS A 241 21.39 -2.02 -2.46
C LYS A 241 22.10 -0.76 -3.01
N MET A 242 21.58 -0.14 -4.07
CA MET A 242 22.20 1.02 -4.73
C MET A 242 21.91 2.37 -4.04
N VAL A 243 20.93 2.42 -3.14
CA VAL A 243 20.48 3.68 -2.51
C VAL A 243 21.61 4.47 -1.86
N ARG A 244 22.55 3.81 -1.18
CA ARG A 244 23.65 4.52 -0.47
C ARG A 244 24.66 5.13 -1.43
N SER A 245 25.00 4.42 -2.52
CA SER A 245 25.91 4.92 -3.56
C SER A 245 25.27 6.11 -4.29
N LEU A 246 24.02 5.94 -4.74
CA LEU A 246 23.29 6.98 -5.47
C LEU A 246 23.04 8.23 -4.63
N ALA A 247 22.76 8.08 -3.34
CA ALA A 247 22.51 9.23 -2.49
C ALA A 247 23.76 10.05 -2.15
N GLY A 248 24.95 9.53 -2.46
CA GLY A 248 26.21 10.22 -2.20
C GLY A 248 26.46 11.41 -3.13
N LYS A 249 25.83 11.40 -4.32
CA LYS A 249 25.95 12.46 -5.33
C LYS A 249 25.08 13.65 -4.95
N ILE A 250 25.58 14.87 -5.22
CA ILE A 250 24.86 16.13 -5.03
C ILE A 250 24.45 16.68 -6.41
N ASP A 251 23.37 17.46 -6.47
CA ASP A 251 22.96 18.14 -7.70
C ASP A 251 23.76 19.44 -7.98
N LYS A 252 23.47 20.09 -9.11
CA LYS A 252 24.05 21.39 -9.49
C LYS A 252 23.83 22.51 -8.47
N ASP A 253 22.70 22.50 -7.77
CA ASP A 253 22.31 23.48 -6.75
C ASP A 253 22.85 23.13 -5.35
N ASN A 254 23.78 22.18 -5.28
CA ASN A 254 24.38 21.65 -4.07
C ASN A 254 23.34 21.04 -3.09
N ASN A 255 22.18 20.61 -3.58
CA ASN A 255 21.14 19.91 -2.84
C ASN A 255 21.41 18.40 -2.80
N THR A 256 21.36 17.84 -1.60
CA THR A 256 21.30 16.38 -1.42
C THR A 256 19.92 15.83 -1.79
N VAL A 257 19.83 14.53 -2.03
CA VAL A 257 18.54 13.85 -2.25
C VAL A 257 17.51 14.12 -1.14
N LEU A 258 17.97 14.39 0.09
CA LEU A 258 17.11 14.72 1.22
C LEU A 258 16.40 16.07 1.03
N HIS A 259 17.02 17.06 0.39
CA HIS A 259 16.37 18.34 0.10
C HIS A 259 15.18 18.18 -0.85
N TYR A 260 15.24 17.23 -1.78
CA TYR A 260 14.13 16.92 -2.70
C TYR A 260 12.94 16.23 -2.01
N THR A 261 13.13 15.71 -0.79
CA THR A 261 11.99 15.27 0.01
C THR A 261 11.13 16.46 0.48
N ALA A 262 11.61 17.71 0.40
CA ALA A 262 10.81 18.89 0.72
C ALA A 262 9.88 19.31 -0.43
N GLN A 263 10.10 18.84 -1.65
CA GLN A 263 9.25 19.17 -2.79
C GLN A 263 7.97 18.33 -2.74
N PHE A 264 6.86 18.99 -2.43
CA PHE A 264 5.53 18.40 -2.35
C PHE A 264 4.76 18.65 -3.65
N GLN A 265 4.23 17.60 -4.27
CA GLN A 265 3.44 17.67 -5.51
C GLN A 265 1.99 17.21 -5.32
N GLY A 266 1.46 17.28 -4.09
CA GLY A 266 0.12 16.82 -3.74
C GLY A 266 0.11 15.41 -3.18
N GLY A 267 -0.58 15.23 -2.05
CA GLY A 267 -0.66 13.95 -1.34
C GLY A 267 -1.79 13.06 -1.87
N SER A 268 -1.59 11.75 -1.84
CA SER A 268 -2.62 10.76 -2.21
C SER A 268 -3.63 10.48 -1.08
N GLN A 269 -3.34 10.91 0.15
CA GLN A 269 -4.16 10.61 1.32
C GLN A 269 -5.27 11.65 1.53
N PRO A 270 -6.46 11.24 1.99
CA PRO A 270 -7.48 12.18 2.44
C PRO A 270 -7.06 12.83 3.78
N GLY A 271 -7.18 14.16 3.87
CA GLY A 271 -6.95 14.92 5.09
C GLY A 271 -5.51 15.44 5.29
N TYR A 272 -5.40 16.71 5.69
CA TYR A 272 -4.14 17.44 5.81
C TYR A 272 -3.15 16.78 6.79
N ALA A 273 -3.62 16.32 7.95
CA ALA A 273 -2.76 15.66 8.94
C ALA A 273 -2.18 14.32 8.46
N MET A 274 -2.94 13.54 7.67
CA MET A 274 -2.46 12.27 7.12
C MET A 274 -1.45 12.50 5.98
N GLN A 275 -1.69 13.50 5.13
CA GLN A 275 -0.73 13.91 4.11
C GLN A 275 0.59 14.34 4.74
N LEU A 276 0.54 15.19 5.78
CA LEU A 276 1.72 15.62 6.50
C LEU A 276 2.46 14.45 7.17
N GLN A 277 1.72 13.51 7.77
CA GLN A 277 2.29 12.32 8.36
C GLN A 277 3.00 11.44 7.32
N GLU A 278 2.44 11.29 6.12
CA GLU A 278 3.07 10.56 5.01
C GLU A 278 4.38 11.22 4.57
N GLU A 279 4.38 12.55 4.44
CA GLU A 279 5.56 13.34 4.09
C GLU A 279 6.68 13.21 5.12
N LEU A 280 6.35 13.26 6.41
CA LEU A 280 7.31 13.01 7.50
C LEU A 280 7.86 11.59 7.50
N HIS A 281 7.02 10.60 7.19
CA HIS A 281 7.45 9.22 7.04
C HIS A 281 8.32 9.00 5.81
N TRP A 282 8.09 9.76 4.73
CA TRP A 282 8.92 9.74 3.54
C TRP A 282 10.29 10.34 3.83
N PHE A 283 10.35 11.53 4.44
CA PHE A 283 11.58 12.19 4.88
C PHE A 283 12.45 11.27 5.74
N ASP A 284 11.88 10.73 6.83
CA ASP A 284 12.59 9.84 7.76
C ASP A 284 13.05 8.53 7.12
N ARG A 285 12.35 8.03 6.09
CA ARG A 285 12.76 6.82 5.37
C ARG A 285 14.04 7.05 4.59
N ILE A 286 14.16 8.21 3.95
CA ILE A 286 15.36 8.59 3.21
C ILE A 286 16.48 8.94 4.18
N GLU A 287 16.22 9.79 5.18
CA GLU A 287 17.20 10.23 6.19
C GLU A 287 17.93 9.05 6.86
N LYS A 288 17.20 8.01 7.27
CA LYS A 288 17.77 6.80 7.91
C LYS A 288 18.77 6.02 7.04
N ARG A 289 18.78 6.24 5.73
CA ARG A 289 19.68 5.55 4.80
C ARG A 289 20.89 6.39 4.44
N LEU A 290 20.90 7.66 4.81
CA LEU A 290 21.99 8.58 4.54
C LEU A 290 22.95 8.62 5.74
N PRO A 291 24.27 8.75 5.49
CA PRO A 291 25.20 9.17 6.52
C PRO A 291 24.85 10.55 7.08
N TYR A 292 25.23 10.79 8.33
CA TYR A 292 24.88 12.02 9.06
C TYR A 292 25.31 13.33 8.36
N HIS A 293 26.47 13.34 7.70
CA HIS A 293 26.99 14.53 7.02
C HIS A 293 26.08 15.03 5.89
N TYR A 294 25.30 14.17 5.23
CA TYR A 294 24.32 14.58 4.22
C TYR A 294 23.06 15.22 4.81
N THR A 295 22.76 14.95 6.09
CA THR A 295 21.62 15.51 6.80
C THR A 295 21.88 16.95 7.25
N VAL A 296 23.12 17.25 7.61
CA VAL A 296 23.57 18.59 8.04
C VAL A 296 24.08 19.45 6.88
N HIS A 297 24.29 18.85 5.71
CA HIS A 297 24.70 19.56 4.50
C HIS A 297 23.70 20.66 4.14
N LYS A 298 24.25 21.81 3.73
CA LYS A 298 23.49 22.97 3.32
C LYS A 298 23.59 23.19 1.83
N ASN A 299 22.48 23.51 1.20
CA ASN A 299 22.45 23.86 -0.22
C ASN A 299 23.04 25.25 -0.50
N LEU A 300 23.05 25.68 -1.77
CA LEU A 300 23.52 27.02 -2.15
C LEU A 300 22.77 28.18 -1.46
N LYS A 301 21.53 27.94 -1.01
CA LYS A 301 20.75 28.93 -0.23
C LYS A 301 21.08 28.88 1.27
N ASN A 302 22.12 28.15 1.67
CA ASN A 302 22.56 27.95 3.06
C ASN A 302 21.49 27.33 3.97
N GLN A 303 20.59 26.51 3.40
CA GLN A 303 19.50 25.85 4.14
C GLN A 303 19.78 24.36 4.28
N THR A 304 19.45 23.78 5.43
CA THR A 304 19.44 22.31 5.59
C THR A 304 18.18 21.69 4.99
N ALA A 305 18.21 20.38 4.70
CA ALA A 305 17.04 19.68 4.19
C ALA A 305 15.84 19.74 5.15
N LYS A 306 16.09 19.79 6.47
CA LYS A 306 15.04 19.93 7.50
C LYS A 306 14.41 21.31 7.48
N GLU A 307 15.22 22.36 7.42
CA GLU A 307 14.73 23.74 7.32
C GLU A 307 13.90 23.95 6.05
N LEU A 308 14.40 23.43 4.92
CA LEU A 308 13.68 23.51 3.65
C LEU A 308 12.34 22.76 3.72
N PHE A 309 12.32 21.58 4.36
CA PHE A 309 11.11 20.79 4.56
C PHE A 309 10.07 21.56 5.39
N VAL A 310 10.47 22.15 6.51
CA VAL A 310 9.58 22.96 7.36
C VAL A 310 9.06 24.18 6.60
N LYS A 311 9.91 24.89 5.85
CA LYS A 311 9.50 26.06 5.06
C LYS A 311 8.48 25.68 3.97
N LYS A 312 8.71 24.59 3.24
CA LYS A 312 7.83 24.14 2.14
C LYS A 312 6.50 23.54 2.63
N HIS A 313 6.46 22.95 3.82
CA HIS A 313 5.25 22.35 4.39
C HIS A 313 4.58 23.23 5.46
N ALA A 314 4.93 24.52 5.54
CA ALA A 314 4.39 25.43 6.55
C ALA A 314 2.87 25.61 6.45
N SER A 315 2.34 25.75 5.23
CA SER A 315 0.89 25.81 4.98
C SER A 315 0.20 24.51 5.38
N LEU A 316 0.71 23.36 4.92
CA LEU A 316 0.15 22.05 5.25
C LEU A 316 0.17 21.77 6.76
N LEU A 317 1.21 22.23 7.48
CA LEU A 317 1.27 22.15 8.94
C LEU A 317 0.19 22.98 9.61
N LYS A 318 -0.08 24.19 9.10
CA LYS A 318 -1.14 25.06 9.63
C LYS A 318 -2.50 24.36 9.51
N ASP A 319 -2.83 23.85 8.32
CA ASP A 319 -4.09 23.17 8.06
C ASP A 319 -4.22 21.87 8.88
N ALA A 320 -3.13 21.09 8.98
CA ALA A 320 -3.09 19.87 9.81
C ALA A 320 -3.26 20.16 11.30
N ARG A 321 -2.71 21.28 11.79
CA ARG A 321 -2.83 21.74 13.18
C ARG A 321 -4.24 22.20 13.50
N GLU A 322 -4.86 22.94 12.59
CA GLU A 322 -6.25 23.36 12.72
C GLU A 322 -7.17 22.13 12.75
N TRP A 323 -7.04 21.25 11.75
CA TRP A 323 -7.83 20.02 11.65
C TRP A 323 -7.76 19.15 12.92
N ILE A 324 -6.54 18.92 13.47
CA ILE A 324 -6.41 18.05 14.65
C ILE A 324 -6.99 18.71 15.92
N LYS A 325 -6.90 20.04 16.03
CA LYS A 325 -7.46 20.79 17.17
C LYS A 325 -8.98 20.80 17.12
N GLU A 326 -9.57 21.12 15.98
CA GLU A 326 -11.03 21.09 15.79
C GLU A 326 -11.61 19.70 16.01
N THR A 327 -10.93 18.68 15.49
CA THR A 327 -11.31 17.28 15.69
C THR A 327 -11.23 16.91 17.17
N ALA A 328 -10.13 17.23 17.86
CA ALA A 328 -9.98 16.94 19.28
C ALA A 328 -11.04 17.67 20.13
N GLN A 329 -11.35 18.94 19.82
CA GLN A 329 -12.38 19.71 20.50
C GLN A 329 -13.77 19.11 20.32
N SER A 330 -14.15 18.81 19.07
CA SER A 330 -15.46 18.23 18.75
C SER A 330 -15.65 16.86 19.42
N CYS A 331 -14.62 16.01 19.38
CA CYS A 331 -14.67 14.69 20.00
C CYS A 331 -14.62 14.76 21.53
N SER A 332 -13.91 15.74 22.10
CA SER A 332 -13.93 15.99 23.54
C SER A 332 -15.32 16.41 24.02
N ALA A 333 -16.04 17.24 23.27
CA ALA A 333 -17.41 17.60 23.59
C ALA A 333 -18.33 16.37 23.61
N VAL A 334 -18.22 15.49 22.61
CA VAL A 334 -18.97 14.21 22.57
C VAL A 334 -18.61 13.32 23.76
N ALA A 335 -17.33 13.19 24.11
CA ALA A 335 -16.90 12.41 25.27
C ALA A 335 -17.48 12.99 26.58
N VAL A 336 -17.45 14.30 26.77
CA VAL A 336 -18.06 14.95 27.94
C VAL A 336 -19.56 14.65 27.98
N LEU A 337 -20.28 14.78 26.86
CA LEU A 337 -21.71 14.44 26.79
C LEU A 337 -21.98 12.99 27.19
N VAL A 338 -21.21 12.03 26.66
CA VAL A 338 -21.33 10.62 27.05
C VAL A 338 -21.06 10.44 28.55
N ALA A 339 -20.02 11.08 29.10
CA ALA A 339 -19.71 11.02 30.52
C ALA A 339 -20.86 11.57 31.38
N THR A 340 -21.49 12.68 30.96
CA THR A 340 -22.62 13.28 31.69
C THR A 340 -23.86 12.39 31.70
N VAL A 341 -24.19 11.73 30.57
CA VAL A 341 -25.35 10.84 30.48
C VAL A 341 -25.16 9.61 31.36
N VAL A 342 -23.96 9.01 31.33
CA VAL A 342 -23.59 7.87 32.18
C VAL A 342 -23.58 8.25 33.65
N PHE A 343 -22.99 9.40 33.98
CA PHE A 343 -22.98 9.90 35.35
C PHE A 343 -24.40 10.12 35.89
N ALA A 344 -25.32 10.68 35.09
CA ALA A 344 -26.73 10.80 35.47
C ALA A 344 -27.39 9.42 35.67
N ALA A 345 -27.12 8.46 34.79
CA ALA A 345 -27.64 7.10 34.89
C ALA A 345 -27.20 6.38 36.17
N ALA A 346 -26.01 6.67 36.69
CA ALA A 346 -25.54 6.14 37.97
C ALA A 346 -26.37 6.61 39.18
N TYR A 347 -26.94 7.83 39.14
CA TYR A 347 -27.82 8.34 40.20
C TYR A 347 -29.29 7.96 39.99
N THR A 348 -29.73 7.79 38.73
CA THR A 348 -31.08 7.35 38.41
C THR A 348 -31.12 5.83 38.24
N VAL A 349 -30.99 5.12 39.36
CA VAL A 349 -30.89 3.66 39.38
C VAL A 349 -32.05 3.00 38.63
N PRO A 350 -31.78 2.16 37.62
CA PRO A 350 -32.83 1.52 36.83
C PRO A 350 -33.61 0.52 37.69
N GLY A 351 -34.94 0.61 37.63
CA GLY A 351 -35.84 -0.19 38.46
C GLY A 351 -36.13 0.38 39.85
N GLY A 352 -35.59 1.55 40.18
CA GLY A 352 -35.86 2.27 41.43
C GLY A 352 -35.11 1.75 42.66
N THR A 353 -35.33 2.46 43.76
CA THR A 353 -34.79 2.13 45.09
C THR A 353 -35.94 1.69 46.01
N ASP A 354 -35.66 0.80 46.94
CA ASP A 354 -36.57 0.53 48.07
C ASP A 354 -36.56 1.68 49.09
N ASP A 355 -37.44 1.60 50.08
CA ASP A 355 -37.64 2.64 51.11
C ASP A 355 -36.36 2.94 51.92
N ASP A 356 -35.44 1.97 51.99
CA ASP A 356 -34.11 2.11 52.62
C ASP A 356 -33.05 2.74 51.68
N GLY A 357 -33.41 3.10 50.45
CA GLY A 357 -32.50 3.65 49.43
C GLY A 357 -31.66 2.61 48.69
N ILE A 358 -31.92 1.31 48.89
CA ILE A 358 -31.17 0.22 48.26
C ILE A 358 -31.76 -0.08 46.87
N PRO A 359 -30.93 -0.28 45.82
CA PRO A 359 -31.42 -0.71 44.50
C PRO A 359 -32.21 -2.02 44.56
N ARG A 360 -33.46 -2.01 44.10
CA ARG A 360 -34.36 -3.18 44.15
C ARG A 360 -33.80 -4.42 43.43
N PHE A 361 -32.99 -4.19 42.40
CA PHE A 361 -32.39 -5.25 41.57
C PHE A 361 -30.93 -5.56 41.90
N LEU A 362 -30.41 -5.15 43.07
CA LEU A 362 -28.99 -5.26 43.43
C LEU A 362 -28.40 -6.67 43.22
N HIS A 363 -29.17 -7.71 43.54
CA HIS A 363 -28.74 -9.12 43.45
C HIS A 363 -28.95 -9.75 42.07
N HIS A 364 -29.57 -9.04 41.12
CA HIS A 364 -29.86 -9.58 39.80
C HIS A 364 -28.63 -9.46 38.88
N PRO A 365 -28.24 -10.51 38.14
CA PRO A 365 -27.03 -10.47 37.31
C PRO A 365 -27.05 -9.37 36.23
N ILE A 366 -28.22 -9.02 35.71
CA ILE A 366 -28.38 -7.94 34.72
C ILE A 366 -28.06 -6.56 35.32
N PHE A 367 -28.40 -6.33 36.59
CA PHE A 367 -28.08 -5.10 37.31
C PHE A 367 -26.57 -4.96 37.56
N LEU A 368 -25.91 -6.08 37.88
CA LEU A 368 -24.45 -6.11 37.99
C LEU A 368 -23.76 -5.82 36.64
N VAL A 369 -24.29 -6.35 35.53
CA VAL A 369 -23.79 -6.01 34.19
C VAL A 369 -24.00 -4.52 33.89
N PHE A 370 -25.18 -3.96 34.20
CA PHE A 370 -25.45 -2.53 34.04
C PHE A 370 -24.41 -1.67 34.77
N THR A 371 -24.24 -1.89 36.08
CA THR A 371 -23.32 -1.10 36.91
C THR A 371 -21.86 -1.18 36.45
N ILE A 372 -21.38 -2.37 36.07
CA ILE A 372 -20.02 -2.53 35.53
C ILE A 372 -19.86 -1.80 34.20
N MET A 373 -20.82 -1.95 33.27
CA MET A 373 -20.75 -1.29 31.97
C MET A 373 -20.81 0.23 32.10
N ASP A 374 -21.63 0.74 33.01
CA ASP A 374 -21.78 2.17 33.30
C ASP A 374 -20.48 2.78 33.86
N ILE A 375 -19.86 2.13 34.86
CA ILE A 375 -18.55 2.56 35.40
C ILE A 375 -17.46 2.55 34.33
N VAL A 376 -17.40 1.47 33.53
CA VAL A 376 -16.41 1.35 32.45
C VAL A 376 -16.62 2.42 31.38
N ALA A 377 -17.87 2.73 31.05
CA ALA A 377 -18.22 3.80 30.13
C ALA A 377 -17.76 5.17 30.64
N LEU A 378 -18.01 5.46 31.91
CA LEU A 378 -17.63 6.73 32.54
C LEU A 378 -16.11 6.92 32.54
N VAL A 379 -15.37 5.92 33.03
CA VAL A 379 -13.91 5.95 33.08
C VAL A 379 -13.32 6.04 31.67
N GLY A 380 -13.85 5.26 30.72
CA GLY A 380 -13.44 5.31 29.32
C GLY A 380 -13.64 6.69 28.69
N SER A 381 -14.78 7.33 28.97
CA SER A 381 -15.09 8.65 28.42
C SER A 381 -14.20 9.75 29.02
N LEU A 382 -14.02 9.77 30.35
CA LEU A 382 -13.10 10.71 31.01
C LEU A 382 -11.66 10.53 30.54
N ALA A 383 -11.20 9.28 30.37
CA ALA A 383 -9.88 9.00 29.82
C ALA A 383 -9.73 9.50 28.36
N SER A 384 -10.80 9.42 27.55
CA SER A 384 -10.83 10.00 26.22
C SER A 384 -10.71 11.53 26.25
N VAL A 385 -11.42 12.21 27.17
CA VAL A 385 -11.33 13.66 27.36
C VAL A 385 -9.88 14.06 27.68
N ILE A 386 -9.22 13.37 28.60
CA ILE A 386 -7.82 13.64 28.96
C ILE A 386 -6.90 13.52 27.73
N MET A 387 -7.11 12.50 26.89
CA MET A 387 -6.32 12.32 25.67
C MET A 387 -6.53 13.46 24.66
N PHE A 388 -7.77 13.91 24.44
CA PHE A 388 -8.05 15.04 23.54
C PHE A 388 -7.54 16.37 24.11
N LEU A 389 -7.69 16.59 25.41
CA LEU A 389 -7.14 17.78 26.08
C LEU A 389 -5.60 17.81 25.98
N SER A 390 -4.93 16.66 26.05
CA SER A 390 -3.48 16.55 25.81
C SER A 390 -3.06 16.92 24.38
N ILE A 391 -3.97 16.86 23.41
CA ILE A 391 -3.73 17.33 22.04
C ILE A 391 -3.95 18.85 21.98
N LEU A 392 -5.04 19.35 22.56
CA LEU A 392 -5.39 20.78 22.57
C LEU A 392 -4.35 21.65 23.28
N THR A 393 -3.75 21.13 24.35
CA THR A 393 -2.69 21.80 25.14
C THR A 393 -1.30 21.68 24.53
N SER A 394 -1.11 20.87 23.49
CA SER A 394 0.18 20.65 22.83
C SER A 394 0.50 21.74 21.80
N PRO A 395 1.76 22.19 21.65
CA PRO A 395 2.17 23.15 20.62
C PRO A 395 2.01 22.62 19.18
N CYS A 396 1.77 21.31 19.00
CA CYS A 396 1.55 20.66 17.70
C CYS A 396 2.68 20.99 16.70
N GLU A 397 3.90 20.59 17.06
CA GLU A 397 5.07 20.75 16.20
C GLU A 397 5.04 19.79 15.01
N MET A 398 5.75 20.15 13.94
CA MET A 398 5.86 19.36 12.72
C MET A 398 6.19 17.89 13.00
N TRP A 399 7.21 17.64 13.81
CA TRP A 399 7.71 16.29 14.06
C TRP A 399 6.78 15.43 14.92
N ASP A 400 5.88 16.05 15.68
CA ASP A 400 4.89 15.34 16.49
C ASP A 400 3.84 14.60 15.64
N PHE A 401 3.47 15.19 14.49
CA PHE A 401 2.54 14.59 13.54
C PHE A 401 3.01 13.24 13.00
N ARG A 402 4.29 12.90 13.16
CA ARG A 402 4.82 11.61 12.74
C ARG A 402 4.26 10.45 13.58
N LYS A 403 4.16 10.59 14.90
CA LYS A 403 3.85 9.46 15.81
C LYS A 403 3.10 9.85 17.08
N SER A 404 3.46 10.95 17.74
CA SER A 404 2.93 11.29 19.07
C SER A 404 1.47 11.73 18.94
N LEU A 405 1.20 12.72 18.07
CA LEU A 405 -0.12 13.30 17.86
C LEU A 405 -1.14 12.26 17.33
N PRO A 406 -0.89 11.55 16.21
CA PRO A 406 -1.84 10.56 15.72
C PRO A 406 -2.10 9.41 16.69
N ARG A 407 -1.12 9.03 17.52
CA ARG A 407 -1.32 7.98 18.53
C ARG A 407 -2.22 8.45 19.67
N LYS A 408 -2.04 9.68 20.15
CA LYS A 408 -2.94 10.28 21.16
C LYS A 408 -4.37 10.37 20.60
N LEU A 409 -4.50 10.84 19.35
CA LEU A 409 -5.80 10.95 18.68
C LEU A 409 -6.49 9.59 18.53
N MET A 410 -5.77 8.58 18.03
CA MET A 410 -6.30 7.21 17.90
C MET A 410 -6.65 6.57 19.25
N ALA A 411 -5.87 6.83 20.29
CA ALA A 411 -6.17 6.36 21.64
C ALA A 411 -7.44 7.00 22.21
N GLY A 412 -7.60 8.32 22.03
CA GLY A 412 -8.84 9.04 22.38
C GLY A 412 -10.05 8.44 21.68
N PHE A 413 -9.99 8.31 20.34
CA PHE A 413 -11.06 7.66 19.58
C PHE A 413 -11.38 6.25 20.07
N ALA A 414 -10.37 5.41 20.29
CA ALA A 414 -10.58 4.04 20.75
C ALA A 414 -11.30 3.99 22.12
N LEU A 415 -10.93 4.88 23.05
CA LEU A 415 -11.57 4.98 24.36
C LEU A 415 -13.01 5.52 24.26
N LEU A 416 -13.25 6.54 23.42
CA LEU A 416 -14.58 7.09 23.17
C LEU A 416 -15.52 6.05 22.57
N PHE A 417 -15.08 5.32 21.55
CA PHE A 417 -15.89 4.28 20.92
C PHE A 417 -16.12 3.09 21.85
N PHE A 418 -15.13 2.72 22.65
CA PHE A 418 -15.30 1.70 23.68
C PHE A 418 -16.32 2.15 24.74
N SER A 419 -16.22 3.40 25.20
CA SER A 419 -17.19 4.01 26.13
C SER A 419 -18.60 4.00 25.55
N MET A 420 -18.78 4.41 24.29
CA MET A 420 -20.08 4.42 23.62
C MET A 420 -20.64 3.02 23.41
N ALA A 421 -19.80 2.00 23.19
CA ALA A 421 -20.26 0.62 23.15
C ALA A 421 -20.79 0.17 24.52
N THR A 422 -20.06 0.48 25.59
CA THR A 422 -20.46 0.14 26.96
C THR A 422 -21.71 0.89 27.41
N THR A 423 -21.92 2.16 27.00
CA THR A 423 -23.16 2.88 27.30
C THR A 423 -24.38 2.27 26.60
N MET A 424 -24.23 1.84 25.34
CA MET A 424 -25.32 1.18 24.62
C MET A 424 -25.68 -0.18 25.25
N LEU A 425 -24.68 -0.90 25.77
CA LEU A 425 -24.90 -2.12 26.55
C LEU A 425 -25.57 -1.84 27.90
N ALA A 426 -25.15 -0.80 28.61
CA ALA A 426 -25.78 -0.36 29.86
C ALA A 426 -27.24 0.03 29.63
N PHE A 427 -27.53 0.80 28.58
CA PHE A 427 -28.89 1.16 28.18
C PHE A 427 -29.75 -0.08 27.86
N SER A 428 -29.19 -1.06 27.14
CA SER A 428 -29.87 -2.33 26.85
C SER A 428 -30.17 -3.11 28.15
N ALA A 429 -29.25 -3.12 29.11
CA ALA A 429 -29.45 -3.74 30.41
C ALA A 429 -30.54 -3.02 31.23
N THR A 430 -30.59 -1.68 31.19
CA THR A 430 -31.66 -0.88 31.80
C THR A 430 -33.03 -1.22 31.24
N ILE A 431 -33.15 -1.33 29.91
CA ILE A 431 -34.39 -1.75 29.26
C ILE A 431 -34.79 -3.16 29.71
N LEU A 432 -33.85 -4.10 29.78
CA LEU A 432 -34.10 -5.46 30.25
C LEU A 432 -34.57 -5.53 31.71
N ILE A 433 -34.07 -4.63 32.57
CA ILE A 433 -34.50 -4.51 33.96
C ILE A 433 -35.93 -3.96 34.03
N ASN A 434 -36.24 -2.90 33.28
CA ASN A 434 -37.55 -2.25 33.29
C ASN A 434 -38.68 -3.10 32.65
N ILE A 435 -38.38 -3.99 31.71
CA ILE A 435 -39.38 -4.78 30.95
C ILE A 435 -39.75 -6.10 31.63
N LYS A 436 -39.14 -6.46 32.77
CA LYS A 436 -39.66 -7.57 33.56
C LYS A 436 -41.05 -7.19 34.09
N LEU A 437 -42.06 -7.88 33.52
CA LEU A 437 -43.50 -7.91 33.83
C LEU A 437 -44.39 -7.02 32.95
N ASP A 438 -44.78 -7.53 31.78
CA ASP A 438 -46.20 -7.82 31.51
C ASP A 438 -46.31 -8.74 30.29
N GLY A 439 -47.20 -9.74 30.35
CA GLY A 439 -47.25 -10.92 29.47
C GLY A 439 -47.55 -10.69 27.98
N ASN A 440 -47.37 -9.48 27.45
CA ASN A 440 -47.63 -9.17 26.05
C ASN A 440 -46.37 -9.37 25.19
N THR A 441 -46.37 -10.43 24.38
CA THR A 441 -45.21 -10.86 23.57
C THR A 441 -44.82 -9.85 22.49
N TRP A 442 -45.77 -9.04 22.01
CA TRP A 442 -45.54 -8.04 20.96
C TRP A 442 -44.73 -6.82 21.43
N THR A 443 -45.04 -6.28 22.62
CA THR A 443 -44.32 -5.12 23.16
C THR A 443 -42.90 -5.49 23.55
N SER A 444 -42.70 -6.67 24.15
CA SER A 444 -41.38 -7.20 24.51
C SER A 444 -40.49 -7.39 23.27
N THR A 445 -41.01 -7.97 22.19
CA THR A 445 -40.27 -8.17 20.94
C THR A 445 -39.87 -6.83 20.31
N LEU A 446 -40.78 -5.85 20.29
CA LEU A 446 -40.51 -4.51 19.74
C LEU A 446 -39.41 -3.80 20.53
N THR A 447 -39.42 -3.90 21.86
CA THR A 447 -38.41 -3.21 22.68
C THR A 447 -37.05 -3.89 22.65
N TYR A 448 -36.97 -5.22 22.48
CA TYR A 448 -35.70 -5.89 22.21
C TYR A 448 -35.09 -5.45 20.88
N CYS A 449 -35.90 -5.40 19.82
CA CYS A 449 -35.45 -4.89 18.52
C CYS A 449 -34.94 -3.45 18.65
N ALA A 450 -35.64 -2.59 19.39
CA ALA A 450 -35.23 -1.20 19.61
C ALA A 450 -33.93 -1.07 20.44
N ALA A 451 -33.73 -1.93 21.45
CA ALA A 451 -32.52 -1.90 22.29
C ALA A 451 -31.26 -2.37 21.55
N PHE A 452 -31.37 -3.42 20.71
CA PHE A 452 -30.22 -3.97 19.98
C PHE A 452 -29.90 -3.22 18.68
N PHE A 453 -30.85 -2.49 18.11
CA PHE A 453 -30.67 -1.77 16.86
C PHE A 453 -29.50 -0.76 16.88
N PRO A 454 -29.34 0.11 17.90
CA PRO A 454 -28.18 1.00 18.01
C PRO A 454 -26.85 0.25 18.11
N VAL A 455 -26.82 -0.89 18.82
CA VAL A 455 -25.62 -1.74 18.97
C VAL A 455 -25.21 -2.34 17.62
N CYS A 456 -26.18 -2.82 16.84
CA CYS A 456 -25.94 -3.37 15.51
C CYS A 456 -25.41 -2.32 14.53
N ILE A 457 -26.02 -1.13 14.49
CA ILE A 457 -25.55 -0.01 13.66
C ILE A 457 -24.12 0.38 14.07
N PHE A 458 -23.87 0.51 15.36
CA PHE A 458 -22.55 0.86 15.87
C PHE A 458 -21.49 -0.17 15.47
N ALA A 459 -21.80 -1.46 15.60
CA ALA A 459 -20.90 -2.55 15.19
C ALA A 459 -20.60 -2.52 13.69
N LEU A 460 -21.59 -2.25 12.84
CA LEU A 460 -21.42 -2.15 11.39
C LEU A 460 -20.55 -0.95 10.98
N VAL A 461 -20.82 0.24 11.54
CA VAL A 461 -20.10 1.47 11.21
C VAL A 461 -18.66 1.45 11.72
N GLN A 462 -18.42 0.91 12.92
CA GLN A 462 -17.10 0.89 13.54
C GLN A 462 -16.23 -0.31 13.17
N PHE A 463 -16.77 -1.28 12.41
CA PHE A 463 -16.02 -2.46 11.98
C PHE A 463 -14.66 -2.13 11.31
N PRO A 464 -14.55 -1.12 10.41
CA PRO A 464 -13.26 -0.75 9.82
C PRO A 464 -12.26 -0.22 10.85
N LEU A 465 -12.73 0.57 11.81
CA LEU A 465 -11.92 1.12 12.89
C LEU A 465 -11.43 0.01 13.83
N PHE A 466 -12.30 -0.94 14.19
CA PHE A 466 -11.94 -2.08 15.02
C PHE A 466 -10.84 -2.94 14.37
N MET A 467 -10.93 -3.17 13.06
CA MET A 467 -9.89 -3.90 12.31
C MET A 467 -8.55 -3.14 12.28
N ALA A 468 -8.58 -1.82 12.11
CA ALA A 468 -7.37 -0.98 12.21
C ALA A 468 -6.75 -1.02 13.60
N ILE A 469 -7.57 -0.90 14.65
CA ILE A 469 -7.15 -0.99 16.06
C ILE A 469 -6.57 -2.36 16.37
N LYS A 470 -7.17 -3.46 15.90
CA LYS A 470 -6.66 -4.84 16.07
C LYS A 470 -5.27 -5.02 15.46
N GLY A 471 -5.01 -4.39 14.32
CA GLY A 471 -3.67 -4.33 13.72
C GLY A 471 -2.66 -3.60 14.61
N CYS A 472 -3.05 -2.45 15.16
CA CYS A 472 -2.22 -1.66 16.08
C CYS A 472 -1.96 -2.38 17.42
N THR A 473 -2.99 -2.94 18.07
CA THR A 473 -2.85 -3.72 19.31
C THR A 473 -1.97 -4.94 19.08
N ARG A 474 -2.09 -5.64 17.95
CA ARG A 474 -1.19 -6.76 17.62
C ARG A 474 0.26 -6.29 17.51
N SER A 475 0.51 -5.09 16.96
CA SER A 475 1.85 -4.50 16.89
C SER A 475 2.38 -4.07 18.26
N VAL A 476 1.53 -3.47 19.10
CA VAL A 476 1.84 -3.06 20.47
C VAL A 476 2.12 -4.28 21.36
N ILE A 477 1.26 -5.29 21.33
CA ILE A 477 1.46 -6.58 22.03
C ILE A 477 2.76 -7.25 21.57
N ARG A 478 3.07 -7.21 20.28
CA ARG A 478 4.33 -7.75 19.75
C ARG A 478 5.55 -6.98 20.26
N ASN A 479 5.46 -5.66 20.42
CA ASN A 479 6.53 -4.83 20.99
C ASN A 479 6.64 -5.03 22.50
N LEU A 480 5.53 -5.13 23.22
CA LEU A 480 5.48 -5.50 24.64
C LEU A 480 6.10 -6.87 24.86
N LYS A 481 5.80 -7.88 24.03
CA LYS A 481 6.44 -9.20 24.10
C LYS A 481 7.97 -9.16 23.89
N LYS A 482 8.51 -8.12 23.25
CA LYS A 482 9.97 -7.93 23.10
C LYS A 482 10.60 -7.24 24.32
N ILE A 483 9.82 -6.43 25.04
CA ILE A 483 10.26 -5.68 26.21
C ILE A 483 10.08 -6.50 27.50
N ILE A 484 9.06 -7.36 27.54
CA ILE A 484 8.81 -8.25 28.67
C ILE A 484 10.00 -9.22 28.82
N PRO A 485 10.75 -9.16 29.94
CA PRO A 485 11.84 -10.08 30.19
C PRO A 485 11.33 -11.52 30.16
N ARG A 486 12.11 -12.45 29.60
CA ARG A 486 11.78 -13.90 29.57
C ARG A 486 11.43 -14.47 30.97
N PHE A 487 11.86 -13.80 32.04
CA PHE A 487 11.55 -14.10 33.43
C PHE A 487 10.04 -13.95 33.78
N MET A 488 9.38 -12.88 33.33
CA MET A 488 7.95 -12.66 33.59
C MET A 488 7.07 -13.69 32.85
N LEU A 489 7.46 -14.09 31.64
CA LEU A 489 6.82 -15.19 30.91
C LEU A 489 7.00 -16.55 31.60
N LYS A 490 8.12 -16.78 32.30
CA LYS A 490 8.33 -17.96 33.14
C LYS A 490 7.46 -17.94 34.41
N LEU A 491 7.24 -16.77 35.02
CA LEU A 491 6.35 -16.63 36.19
C LEU A 491 4.88 -16.91 35.83
N VAL A 492 4.40 -16.41 34.68
CA VAL A 492 3.04 -16.71 34.19
C VAL A 492 2.89 -18.19 33.84
N LYS A 493 3.92 -18.83 33.25
CA LYS A 493 3.92 -20.28 33.01
C LYS A 493 3.98 -21.11 34.30
N ARG A 494 4.72 -20.66 35.32
CA ARG A 494 4.77 -21.32 36.64
C ARG A 494 3.43 -21.20 37.39
N ARG A 495 2.73 -20.06 37.30
CA ARG A 495 1.38 -19.90 37.87
C ARG A 495 0.35 -20.81 37.22
N LYS A 496 0.40 -21.03 35.90
CA LYS A 496 -0.51 -21.99 35.24
C LYS A 496 -0.33 -23.41 35.75
N LYS A 497 0.90 -23.82 36.06
CA LYS A 497 1.20 -25.15 36.60
C LYS A 497 0.78 -25.36 38.07
N LEU A 498 0.42 -24.29 38.78
CA LEU A 498 -0.05 -24.29 40.17
C LEU A 498 -1.58 -24.35 40.29
N TRP A 499 -2.30 -24.20 39.18
CA TRP A 499 -3.77 -24.37 39.12
C TRP A 499 -4.19 -25.71 38.49
N ASP A 500 -3.20 -26.52 38.05
CA ASP A 500 -3.39 -27.87 37.50
C ASP A 500 -3.00 -28.97 38.52
N ILE A 501 -2.88 -28.62 39.80
CA ILE A 501 -2.79 -29.52 40.97
C ILE A 501 -3.97 -29.14 41.87
#